data_AF-X5MFF9-F1
#
_entry.id   AF-X5MFF9-F1
#
_cell.length_a   1.000
_cell.length_b   1.000
_cell.length_c   1.000
_cell.angle_alpha   90.00
_cell.angle_beta   90.00
_cell.angle_gamma   90.00
#
_symmetry.space_group_name_H-M   'P 1'
#
loop_
_entity.id
_entity.type
_entity.pdbx_description
1 polymer ?
#
loop_
_entity_poly.entity_id
_entity_poly.type
_entity_poly.pdbx_seq_one_letter_code
_entity_poly.pdbx_strand_id
1 'polypeptide(L)'
;MPSEINDAVAEFIAHQNHFYMASADARGRPYVQHRGGPEGFLKVMSPTTLGFADYAGNRRYITVGNLGENENVFLFFMDYPAQRRVKIRGKAGIVTDPDIIRALRDPNYDAQVERAIVIEVEYWETNCNAHITQRFTQEAVDSAVAPVMARMARLEERLKEAGLPID
;
A
#
# COMPACT_ATOMS: atom_id res chain seq x y z
N MET A 1 -9.51 1.76 21.10
CA MET A 1 -9.31 2.05 19.66
C MET A 1 -10.21 1.10 18.89
N PRO A 2 -10.88 1.54 17.81
CA PRO A 2 -11.87 0.72 17.11
C PRO A 2 -11.23 -0.51 16.47
N SER A 3 -11.88 -1.66 16.60
CA SER A 3 -11.51 -2.91 15.91
C SER A 3 -12.18 -3.03 14.54
N GLU A 4 -13.36 -2.42 14.36
CA GLU A 4 -14.08 -2.41 13.10
C GLU A 4 -13.55 -1.34 12.15
N ILE A 5 -13.20 -1.76 10.94
CA ILE A 5 -12.81 -0.92 9.81
C ILE A 5 -14.07 -0.21 9.31
N ASN A 6 -14.10 1.11 9.48
CA ASN A 6 -15.16 1.95 8.94
C ASN A 6 -14.89 2.28 7.46
N ASP A 7 -15.89 2.90 6.82
CA ASP A 7 -15.84 3.24 5.40
C ASP A 7 -14.64 4.11 5.04
N ALA A 8 -14.29 5.09 5.88
CA ALA A 8 -13.16 5.98 5.62
C ALA A 8 -11.80 5.24 5.62
N VAL A 9 -11.62 4.28 6.52
CA VAL A 9 -10.41 3.44 6.56
C VAL A 9 -10.43 2.40 5.45
N ALA A 10 -11.58 1.82 5.14
CA ALA A 10 -11.73 0.89 4.02
C ALA A 10 -11.37 1.58 2.69
N GLU A 11 -11.89 2.78 2.45
CA GLU A 11 -11.56 3.61 1.30
C GLU A 11 -10.07 3.95 1.29
N PHE A 12 -9.51 4.37 2.43
CA PHE A 12 -8.07 4.63 2.53
C PHE A 12 -7.24 3.41 2.11
N ILE A 13 -7.54 2.22 2.65
CA ILE A 13 -6.85 0.96 2.34
C ILE A 13 -6.97 0.63 0.85
N ALA A 14 -8.15 0.82 0.26
CA ALA A 14 -8.40 0.52 -1.15
C ALA A 14 -7.53 1.35 -2.10
N HIS A 15 -7.10 2.55 -1.70
CA HIS A 15 -6.21 3.40 -2.50
C HIS A 15 -4.71 3.15 -2.22
N GLN A 16 -4.36 2.24 -1.32
CA GLN A 16 -2.96 1.95 -1.04
C GLN A 16 -2.43 0.87 -2.00
N ASN A 17 -1.27 1.13 -2.58
CA ASN A 17 -0.49 0.16 -3.34
C ASN A 17 0.67 -0.43 -2.52
N HIS A 18 0.86 0.03 -1.27
CA HIS A 18 1.90 -0.46 -0.39
C HIS A 18 1.63 -0.19 1.10
N PHE A 19 2.32 -0.92 1.96
CA PHE A 19 2.39 -0.67 3.40
C PHE A 19 3.63 -1.31 4.03
N TYR A 20 3.93 -0.95 5.27
CA TYR A 20 4.96 -1.64 6.07
C TYR A 20 4.29 -2.59 7.05
N MET A 21 4.77 -3.82 7.10
CA MET A 21 4.28 -4.86 8.01
C MET A 21 5.37 -5.21 9.00
N ALA A 22 5.09 -5.01 10.29
CA ALA A 22 5.89 -5.52 11.37
C ALA A 22 5.34 -6.87 11.85
N SER A 23 6.25 -7.78 12.16
CA SER A 23 6.01 -9.07 12.83
C SER A 23 7.08 -9.25 13.90
N ALA A 24 6.93 -10.22 14.78
CA ALA A 24 7.97 -10.56 15.74
C ALA A 24 8.07 -12.07 15.90
N ASP A 25 9.22 -12.58 16.33
CA ASP A 25 9.37 -14.00 16.67
C ASP A 25 8.76 -14.32 18.05
N ALA A 26 8.90 -15.59 18.50
CA ALA A 26 8.44 -16.03 19.83
C ALA A 26 9.04 -15.23 21.00
N ARG A 27 10.20 -14.58 20.81
CA ARG A 27 10.88 -13.77 21.85
C ARG A 27 10.51 -12.29 21.76
N GLY A 28 9.62 -11.90 20.84
CA GLY A 28 9.21 -10.52 20.65
C GLY A 28 10.24 -9.66 19.89
N ARG A 29 11.23 -10.26 19.21
CA ARG A 29 12.20 -9.49 18.42
C ARG A 29 11.54 -9.01 17.12
N PRO A 30 11.48 -7.69 16.87
CA PRO A 30 10.70 -7.15 15.75
C PRO A 30 11.42 -7.34 14.41
N TYR A 31 10.62 -7.53 13.37
CA TYR A 31 11.04 -7.52 11.97
C TYR A 31 10.02 -6.75 11.14
N VAL A 32 10.49 -5.82 10.30
CA VAL A 32 9.64 -4.98 9.45
C VAL A 32 9.97 -5.24 7.99
N GLN A 33 8.94 -5.38 7.17
CA GLN A 33 9.07 -5.52 5.72
C GLN A 33 8.09 -4.59 5.00
N HIS A 34 8.55 -4.01 3.89
CA HIS A 34 7.69 -3.35 2.93
C HIS A 34 6.89 -4.39 2.12
N ARG A 35 5.58 -4.20 2.03
CA ARG A 35 4.65 -4.98 1.20
C ARG A 35 4.09 -4.06 0.13
N GLY A 36 4.22 -4.44 -1.14
CA GLY A 36 3.70 -3.68 -2.27
C GLY A 36 2.96 -4.58 -3.23
N GLY A 37 2.02 -3.99 -3.96
CA GLY A 37 1.21 -4.66 -4.97
C GLY A 37 0.40 -3.64 -5.78
N PRO A 38 -0.59 -4.10 -6.55
CA PRO A 38 -1.59 -3.21 -7.16
C PRO A 38 -2.29 -2.34 -6.12
N GLU A 39 -2.86 -1.24 -6.57
CA GLU A 39 -3.77 -0.44 -5.73
C GLU A 39 -4.90 -1.32 -5.20
N GLY A 40 -5.13 -1.29 -3.89
CA GLY A 40 -6.15 -2.11 -3.24
C GLY A 40 -5.78 -3.59 -3.10
N PHE A 41 -4.50 -3.96 -3.22
CA PHE A 41 -4.08 -5.36 -3.04
C PHE A 41 -4.37 -5.92 -1.64
N LEU A 42 -4.42 -5.05 -0.62
CA LEU A 42 -4.97 -5.37 0.69
C LEU A 42 -6.48 -5.17 0.66
N LYS A 43 -7.23 -6.25 0.83
CA LYS A 43 -8.69 -6.26 0.76
C LYS A 43 -9.30 -6.29 2.15
N VAL A 44 -10.36 -5.51 2.34
CA VAL A 44 -11.24 -5.62 3.51
C VAL A 44 -12.20 -6.78 3.24
N MET A 45 -12.00 -7.92 3.90
CA MET A 45 -12.81 -9.13 3.74
C MET A 45 -14.08 -9.09 4.61
N SER A 46 -14.00 -8.39 5.74
CA SER A 46 -15.11 -8.11 6.66
C SER A 46 -14.76 -6.86 7.48
N PRO A 47 -15.69 -6.29 8.27
CA PRO A 47 -15.37 -5.16 9.16
C PRO A 47 -14.19 -5.40 10.10
N THR A 48 -13.84 -6.65 10.44
CA THR A 48 -12.73 -6.98 11.34
C THR A 48 -11.65 -7.85 10.68
N THR A 49 -11.73 -8.06 9.36
CA THR A 49 -10.82 -8.97 8.66
C THR A 49 -10.25 -8.32 7.41
N LEU A 50 -8.92 -8.29 7.33
CA LEU A 50 -8.18 -7.88 6.14
C LEU A 50 -7.49 -9.10 5.53
N GLY A 51 -7.20 -9.04 4.23
CA GLY A 51 -6.42 -10.09 3.59
C GLY A 51 -5.69 -9.60 2.34
N PHE A 52 -4.55 -10.20 2.05
CA PHE A 52 -3.82 -9.96 0.81
C PHE A 52 -3.15 -11.24 0.30
N ALA A 53 -2.95 -11.29 -1.02
CA ALA A 53 -2.14 -12.33 -1.65
C ALA A 53 -0.65 -12.05 -1.39
N ASP A 54 0.06 -13.04 -0.84
CA ASP A 54 1.51 -12.97 -0.65
C ASP A 54 2.20 -13.50 -1.90
N TYR A 55 2.72 -12.57 -2.70
CA TYR A 55 3.40 -12.86 -3.95
C TYR A 55 4.81 -13.40 -3.71
N ALA A 56 5.27 -14.29 -4.59
CA ALA A 56 6.61 -14.86 -4.57
C ALA A 56 7.66 -13.74 -4.69
N GLY A 57 8.22 -13.32 -3.56
CA GLY A 57 9.30 -12.33 -3.49
C GLY A 57 10.70 -12.97 -3.50
N ASN A 58 11.63 -12.32 -2.81
CA ASN A 58 13.03 -12.79 -2.65
C ASN A 58 13.20 -14.03 -1.74
N ARG A 59 12.12 -14.80 -1.51
CA ARG A 59 12.07 -16.02 -0.68
C ARG A 59 12.59 -15.82 0.75
N ARG A 60 12.56 -14.60 1.29
CA ARG A 60 12.85 -14.35 2.72
C ARG A 60 11.60 -14.64 3.54
N TYR A 61 11.43 -15.88 3.92
CA TYR A 61 10.30 -16.39 4.73
C TYR A 61 10.34 -15.94 6.21
N ILE A 62 10.92 -14.78 6.53
CA ILE A 62 11.07 -14.30 7.91
C ILE A 62 9.70 -13.98 8.52
N THR A 63 8.88 -13.15 7.85
CA THR A 63 7.51 -12.85 8.33
C THR A 63 6.69 -14.12 8.45
N VAL A 64 6.77 -15.01 7.45
CA VAL A 64 6.08 -16.31 7.46
C VAL A 64 6.49 -17.17 8.65
N GLY A 65 7.79 -17.27 8.92
CA GLY A 65 8.32 -18.01 10.07
C GLY A 65 7.86 -17.40 11.40
N ASN A 66 7.92 -16.07 11.51
CA ASN A 66 7.42 -15.34 12.67
C ASN A 66 5.94 -15.65 12.94
N LEU A 67 5.08 -15.61 11.91
CA LEU A 67 3.64 -15.88 12.05
C LEU A 67 3.34 -17.32 12.51
N GLY A 68 4.24 -18.27 12.27
CA GLY A 68 4.10 -19.63 12.80
C GLY A 68 4.33 -19.74 14.31
N GLU A 69 5.02 -18.77 14.91
CA GLU A 69 5.34 -18.74 16.34
C GLU A 69 4.63 -17.62 17.10
N ASN A 70 4.27 -16.54 16.42
CA ASN A 70 3.72 -15.32 16.96
C ASN A 70 2.85 -14.63 15.90
N GLU A 71 1.53 -14.72 16.09
CA GLU A 71 0.52 -14.17 15.18
C GLU A 71 0.46 -12.63 15.16
N ASN A 72 1.09 -11.94 16.12
CA ASN A 72 0.94 -10.50 16.26
C ASN A 72 1.61 -9.74 15.12
N VAL A 73 0.84 -8.86 14.49
CA VAL A 73 1.32 -7.98 13.41
C VAL A 73 0.92 -6.53 13.64
N PHE A 74 1.70 -5.65 13.03
CA PHE A 74 1.39 -4.24 12.98
C PHE A 74 1.62 -3.71 11.57
N LEU A 75 0.57 -3.14 10.98
CA LEU A 75 0.60 -2.55 9.66
C LEU A 75 0.68 -1.03 9.79
N PHE A 76 1.59 -0.43 9.04
CA PHE A 76 1.80 1.01 8.98
C PHE A 76 1.66 1.48 7.54
N PHE A 77 0.69 2.36 7.32
CA PHE A 77 0.40 2.97 6.03
C PHE A 77 0.83 4.43 6.03
N MET A 78 1.41 4.88 4.92
CA MET A 78 1.92 6.23 4.76
C MET A 78 1.47 6.80 3.41
N ASP A 79 0.47 7.67 3.44
CA ASP A 79 0.02 8.45 2.29
C ASP A 79 0.72 9.81 2.33
N TYR A 80 1.85 9.90 1.62
CA TYR A 80 2.64 11.14 1.55
C TYR A 80 1.91 12.30 0.85
N PRO A 81 1.23 12.11 -0.29
CA PRO A 81 0.48 13.18 -0.93
C PRO A 81 -0.56 13.83 0.00
N ALA A 82 -1.37 13.02 0.69
CA ALA A 82 -2.39 13.54 1.61
C ALA A 82 -1.87 13.78 3.03
N GLN A 83 -0.60 13.47 3.31
CA GLN A 83 0.03 13.55 4.62
C GLN A 83 -0.73 12.76 5.70
N ARG A 84 -1.30 11.61 5.32
CA ARG A 84 -2.09 10.74 6.21
C ARG A 84 -1.30 9.49 6.56
N ARG A 85 -1.55 8.98 7.75
CA ARG A 85 -1.05 7.68 8.18
C ARG A 85 -2.12 6.92 8.94
N VAL A 86 -2.18 5.62 8.67
CA VAL A 86 -3.04 4.67 9.37
C VAL A 86 -2.15 3.61 9.98
N LYS A 87 -2.47 3.22 11.21
CA LYS A 87 -1.81 2.15 11.95
C LYS A 87 -2.86 1.10 12.28
N ILE A 88 -2.57 -0.16 11.99
CA ILE A 88 -3.48 -1.27 12.29
C ILE A 88 -2.70 -2.32 13.05
N ARG A 89 -3.19 -2.71 14.22
CA ARG A 89 -2.70 -3.88 14.93
C ARG A 89 -3.69 -5.03 14.75
N GLY A 90 -3.14 -6.22 14.56
CA GLY A 90 -3.96 -7.42 14.37
C GLY A 90 -3.18 -8.70 14.57
N LYS A 91 -3.88 -9.80 14.32
CA LYS A 91 -3.33 -11.16 14.33
C LYS A 91 -3.38 -11.72 12.93
N ALA A 92 -2.23 -12.13 12.41
CA ALA A 92 -2.12 -12.64 11.05
C ALA A 92 -1.90 -14.15 11.02
N GLY A 93 -2.61 -14.81 10.12
CA GLY A 93 -2.44 -16.22 9.80
C GLY A 93 -2.12 -16.42 8.32
N ILE A 94 -1.45 -17.52 8.03
CA ILE A 94 -1.21 -17.97 6.66
C ILE A 94 -2.37 -18.87 6.24
N VAL A 95 -2.94 -18.58 5.09
CA VAL A 95 -4.04 -19.36 4.51
C VAL A 95 -3.62 -19.89 3.14
N THR A 96 -3.85 -21.18 2.92
CA THR A 96 -3.54 -21.89 1.66
C THR A 96 -4.79 -22.34 0.91
N ASP A 97 -5.98 -21.97 1.41
CA ASP A 97 -7.25 -22.22 0.74
C ASP A 97 -7.26 -21.57 -0.66
N PRO A 98 -7.44 -22.36 -1.74
CA PRO A 98 -7.44 -21.85 -3.10
C PRO A 98 -8.51 -20.79 -3.38
N ASP A 99 -9.67 -20.86 -2.73
CA ASP A 99 -10.76 -19.93 -2.95
C ASP A 99 -10.47 -18.57 -2.29
N ILE A 100 -9.87 -18.58 -1.09
CA ILE A 100 -9.40 -17.35 -0.43
C ILE A 100 -8.25 -16.72 -1.22
N ILE A 101 -7.29 -17.52 -1.69
CA ILE A 101 -6.21 -17.02 -2.54
C ILE A 101 -6.76 -16.39 -3.82
N ARG A 102 -7.74 -17.04 -4.47
CA ARG A 102 -8.39 -16.50 -5.67
C ARG A 102 -9.12 -15.20 -5.39
N ALA A 103 -9.81 -15.09 -4.26
CA ALA A 103 -10.52 -13.88 -3.85
C ALA A 103 -9.57 -12.71 -3.56
N LEU A 104 -8.36 -12.99 -3.04
CA LEU A 104 -7.37 -11.97 -2.67
C LEU A 104 -6.42 -11.59 -3.80
N ARG A 105 -6.27 -12.43 -4.82
CA ARG A 105 -5.46 -12.11 -6.00
C ARG A 105 -6.08 -10.95 -6.79
N ASP A 106 -5.21 -10.16 -7.42
CA ASP A 106 -5.59 -9.27 -8.53
C ASP A 106 -5.46 -10.03 -9.87
N PRO A 107 -6.53 -10.14 -10.68
CA PRO A 107 -6.48 -10.86 -11.95
C PRO A 107 -5.55 -10.21 -12.99
N ASN A 108 -5.29 -8.90 -12.88
CA ASN A 108 -4.46 -8.14 -13.81
C ASN A 108 -3.00 -8.05 -13.34
N TYR A 109 -2.66 -8.63 -12.19
CA TYR A 109 -1.31 -8.67 -11.68
C TYR A 109 -0.68 -10.04 -11.90
N ASP A 110 0.26 -10.09 -12.85
CA ASP A 110 0.97 -11.31 -13.24
C ASP A 110 2.12 -11.62 -12.26
N ALA A 111 1.74 -11.95 -11.02
CA ALA A 111 2.67 -12.41 -10.00
C ALA A 111 2.22 -13.76 -9.45
N GLN A 112 3.18 -14.66 -9.24
CA GLN A 112 2.92 -15.96 -8.65
C GLN A 112 2.52 -15.78 -7.18
N VAL A 113 1.30 -16.17 -6.83
CA VAL A 113 0.81 -16.17 -5.44
C VAL A 113 1.19 -17.48 -4.78
N GLU A 114 1.93 -17.43 -3.67
CA GLU A 114 2.29 -18.64 -2.92
C GLU A 114 1.25 -18.98 -1.84
N ARG A 115 0.66 -17.96 -1.24
CA ARG A 115 -0.23 -18.06 -0.07
C ARG A 115 -1.05 -16.79 0.09
N ALA A 116 -2.05 -16.83 0.95
CA ALA A 116 -2.76 -15.66 1.45
C ALA A 116 -2.32 -15.36 2.90
N ILE A 117 -2.29 -14.08 3.24
CA ILE A 117 -2.18 -13.63 4.63
C ILE A 117 -3.52 -12.99 5.00
N VAL A 118 -4.15 -13.52 6.04
CA VAL A 118 -5.41 -13.00 6.60
C VAL A 118 -5.13 -12.42 7.97
N ILE A 119 -5.69 -11.25 8.24
CA ILE A 119 -5.43 -10.47 9.45
C ILE A 119 -6.76 -10.18 10.14
N GLU A 120 -6.90 -10.65 11.38
CA GLU A 120 -7.95 -10.22 12.29
C GLU A 120 -7.53 -8.90 12.95
N VAL A 121 -8.36 -7.87 12.82
CA VAL A 121 -8.05 -6.52 13.30
C VAL A 121 -8.38 -6.42 14.79
N GLU A 122 -7.37 -6.11 15.61
CA GLU A 122 -7.53 -5.83 17.04
C GLU A 122 -7.88 -4.36 17.26
N TYR A 123 -7.15 -3.46 16.62
CA TYR A 123 -7.49 -2.05 16.58
C TYR A 123 -6.78 -1.29 15.47
N TRP A 124 -7.29 -0.11 15.14
CA TRP A 124 -6.62 0.84 14.27
C TRP A 124 -6.66 2.28 14.81
N GLU A 125 -5.77 3.11 14.28
CA GLU A 125 -5.73 4.54 14.58
C GLU A 125 -5.18 5.37 13.42
N THR A 126 -5.60 6.63 13.39
CA THR A 126 -5.09 7.70 12.54
C THR A 126 -4.46 8.78 13.41
N ASN A 127 -3.33 9.34 13.01
CA ASN A 127 -2.72 10.47 13.73
C ASN A 127 -2.71 11.75 12.87
N CYS A 128 -2.42 12.89 13.52
CA CYS A 128 -2.23 14.18 12.86
C CYS A 128 -1.17 14.16 11.74
N ASN A 129 -1.38 15.01 10.73
CA ASN A 129 -0.55 15.21 9.54
C ASN A 129 0.76 15.98 9.79
N ALA A 130 1.00 16.43 11.02
CA ALA A 130 2.16 17.24 11.37
C ALA A 130 3.49 16.52 11.05
N HIS A 131 4.45 17.28 10.53
CA HIS A 131 5.81 16.84 10.21
C HIS A 131 5.93 15.72 9.15
N ILE A 132 4.92 15.54 8.30
CA ILE A 132 5.01 14.66 7.12
C ILE A 132 5.32 15.54 5.90
N THR A 133 6.49 15.37 5.31
CA THR A 133 6.81 16.02 4.03
C THR A 133 6.02 15.37 2.91
N GLN A 134 5.34 16.17 2.08
CA GLN A 134 4.67 15.66 0.88
C GLN A 134 5.70 15.09 -0.09
N ARG A 135 5.38 13.92 -0.64
CA ARG A 135 6.17 13.23 -1.66
C ARG A 135 5.21 12.69 -2.71
N PHE A 136 5.62 12.77 -3.96
CA PHE A 136 4.84 12.34 -5.10
C PHE A 136 5.64 11.29 -5.87
N THR A 137 4.93 10.37 -6.53
CA THR A 137 5.56 9.44 -7.47
C THR A 137 5.98 10.21 -8.73
N GLN A 138 6.94 9.65 -9.46
CA GLN A 138 7.35 10.22 -10.74
C GLN A 138 6.15 10.33 -11.70
N GLU A 139 5.33 9.28 -11.77
CA GLU A 139 4.11 9.25 -12.59
C GLU A 139 3.14 10.39 -12.25
N ALA A 140 2.92 10.67 -10.96
CA ALA A 140 2.07 11.78 -10.54
C ALA A 140 2.64 13.14 -10.97
N VAL A 141 3.95 13.32 -10.85
CA VAL A 141 4.64 14.54 -11.31
C VAL A 141 4.53 14.67 -12.83
N ASP A 142 4.82 13.61 -13.58
CA ASP A 142 4.78 13.60 -15.04
C ASP A 142 3.37 13.94 -15.55
N SER A 143 2.34 13.33 -14.96
CA SER A 143 0.94 13.60 -15.27
C SER A 143 0.54 15.06 -15.01
N ALA A 144 0.97 15.62 -13.87
CA ALA A 144 0.68 17.01 -13.52
C ALA A 144 1.40 18.01 -14.44
N VAL A 145 2.62 17.70 -14.88
CA VAL A 145 3.47 18.59 -15.67
C VAL A 145 3.19 18.48 -17.18
N ALA A 146 2.72 17.34 -17.67
CA ALA A 146 2.50 17.09 -19.10
C ALA A 146 1.64 18.16 -19.81
N PRO A 147 0.50 18.65 -19.27
CA PRO A 147 -0.28 19.69 -19.92
C PRO A 147 0.46 21.03 -20.02
N VAL A 148 1.28 21.35 -19.02
CA VAL A 148 2.09 22.58 -18.98
C VAL A 148 3.17 22.51 -20.06
N MET A 149 3.91 21.39 -20.13
CA MET A 149 4.94 21.17 -21.14
C MET A 149 4.36 21.20 -22.56
N ALA A 150 3.20 20.58 -22.78
CA ALA A 150 2.51 20.64 -24.06
C ALA A 150 2.09 22.07 -24.45
N ARG A 151 1.71 22.90 -23.47
CA ARG A 151 1.41 24.31 -23.71
C ARG A 151 2.67 25.11 -24.01
N MET A 152 3.77 24.87 -23.30
CA MET A 152 5.05 25.52 -23.55
C MET A 152 5.53 25.25 -24.98
N ALA A 153 5.55 23.98 -25.40
CA ALA A 153 5.93 23.60 -26.76
C ALA A 153 5.08 24.30 -27.83
N ARG A 154 3.75 24.41 -27.62
CA ARG A 154 2.87 25.15 -28.53
C ARG A 154 3.16 26.65 -28.57
N LEU A 155 3.54 27.26 -27.45
CA LEU A 155 3.87 28.68 -27.39
C LEU A 155 5.22 28.97 -28.04
N GLU A 156 6.22 28.10 -27.81
CA GLU A 156 7.53 28.18 -28.46
C GLU A 156 7.39 28.10 -29.99
N GLU A 157 6.55 27.21 -30.51
CA GLU A 157 6.30 27.13 -31.95
C GLU A 157 5.64 28.42 -32.49
N ARG A 158 4.68 28.98 -31.76
CA ARG A 158 4.04 30.25 -32.17
C ARG A 158 4.99 31.44 -32.13
N LEU A 159 5.88 31.51 -31.14
CA LEU A 159 6.90 32.56 -31.08
C LEU A 159 7.86 32.43 -32.26
N LYS A 160 8.27 31.20 -32.58
CA LYS A 160 9.08 30.89 -33.75
C LYS A 160 8.41 31.31 -35.06
N GLU A 161 7.13 30.98 -35.25
CA GLU A 161 6.33 31.40 -36.40
C GLU A 161 6.20 32.92 -36.50
N ALA A 162 6.13 33.62 -35.36
CA ALA A 162 6.07 35.08 -35.30
C ALA A 162 7.44 35.78 -35.43
N GLY A 163 8.54 35.02 -35.55
CA GLY A 163 9.90 35.57 -35.59
C GLY A 163 10.36 36.21 -34.28
N LEU A 164 9.73 35.84 -33.16
CA LEU A 164 10.04 36.33 -31.83
C LEU A 164 11.08 35.41 -31.14
N PRO A 165 11.96 35.97 -30.29
CA PRO A 165 12.92 35.19 -29.50
C PRO A 165 12.24 34.20 -28.54
N ILE A 166 12.96 33.12 -28.20
CA ILE A 166 12.50 31.99 -27.35
C ILE A 166 13.34 31.88 -26.06
N ASP A 167 14.41 32.67 -25.94
CA ASP A 167 15.31 32.76 -24.79
C ASP A 167 14.71 33.46 -23.56
#